data_AF-A0A0S8AD29-F1
#
_entry.id   AF-A0A0S8AD29-F1
#
_cell.length_a   1.000
_cell.length_b   1.000
_cell.length_c   1.000
_cell.angle_alpha   90.00
_cell.angle_beta   90.00
_cell.angle_gamma   90.00
#
_symmetry.space_group_name_H-M   'P 1'
#
loop_
_entity.id
_entity.type
_entity.pdbx_description
1 polymer ?
#
loop_
_entity_poly.entity_id
_entity_poly.type
_entity_poly.pdbx_seq_one_letter_code
_entity_poly.pdbx_strand_id
1 'polypeptide(L)'
;MSQFEKANASENFERSIEVVGSLAVQSYQRGYAVGLVTNGVVKEGSSFVSMGRSPQQLASILEILARLKMRTDANLKDILNRSLESPWYFSGVHFSYEHDEETMATANFFSHRRIPMIFVECVSQSQREKNGHRLGAKLYCLDEICIEEPLRP
;
A
#
# COMPACT_ATOMS: atom_id res chain seq x y z
N MET A 1 16.07 3.37 4.25
CA MET A 1 15.60 2.14 4.91
C MET A 1 14.12 2.27 5.14
N SER A 2 13.37 1.26 4.70
CA SER A 2 11.90 1.21 4.83
C SER A 2 11.50 1.00 6.30
N GLN A 3 10.24 1.26 6.65
CA GLN A 3 9.73 0.94 8.00
C GLN A 3 9.83 -0.57 8.29
N PHE A 4 9.44 -1.41 7.34
CA PHE A 4 9.54 -2.87 7.45
C PHE A 4 10.99 -3.33 7.65
N GLU A 5 11.96 -2.71 6.95
CA GLU A 5 13.39 -3.01 7.10
C GLU A 5 13.92 -2.62 8.47
N LYS A 6 13.59 -1.41 8.94
CA LYS A 6 14.00 -0.92 10.27
C LYS A 6 13.49 -1.82 11.39
N ALA A 7 12.27 -2.34 11.24
CA ALA A 7 11.64 -3.22 12.22
C ALA A 7 11.99 -4.71 12.05
N ASN A 8 12.77 -5.08 11.02
CA ASN A 8 13.02 -6.47 10.63
C ASN A 8 11.73 -7.31 10.51
N ALA A 9 10.66 -6.69 9.99
CA ALA A 9 9.30 -7.19 10.07
C ALA A 9 8.90 -8.02 8.83
N SER A 10 9.66 -9.07 8.53
CA SER A 10 9.47 -9.88 7.32
C SER A 10 8.07 -10.52 7.22
N GLU A 11 7.52 -11.02 8.32
CA GLU A 11 6.18 -11.62 8.33
C GLU A 11 5.08 -10.61 7.97
N ASN A 12 5.12 -9.41 8.59
CA ASN A 12 4.18 -8.33 8.29
C ASN A 12 4.32 -7.83 6.85
N PHE A 13 5.54 -7.84 6.30
CA PHE A 13 5.79 -7.49 4.91
C PHE A 13 5.14 -8.49 3.94
N GLU A 14 5.36 -9.79 4.14
CA GLU A 14 4.74 -10.85 3.31
C GLU A 14 3.22 -10.81 3.42
N ARG A 15 2.68 -10.65 4.63
CA ARG A 15 1.24 -10.55 4.85
C ARG A 15 0.63 -9.30 4.20
N SER A 16 1.35 -8.18 4.21
CA SER A 16 0.93 -6.97 3.47
C SER A 16 0.88 -7.23 1.97
N ILE A 17 1.88 -7.92 1.40
CA ILE A 17 1.91 -8.30 -0.01
C ILE A 17 0.70 -9.19 -0.35
N GLU A 18 0.39 -10.18 0.49
CA GLU A 18 -0.76 -11.07 0.30
C GLU A 18 -2.08 -10.31 0.28
N VAL A 19 -2.28 -9.37 1.21
CA VAL A 19 -3.49 -8.54 1.27
C VAL A 19 -3.59 -7.62 0.06
N VAL A 20 -2.49 -6.98 -0.36
CA VAL A 20 -2.48 -6.14 -1.57
C VAL A 20 -2.80 -6.96 -2.81
N GLY A 21 -2.22 -8.16 -2.94
CA GLY A 21 -2.49 -9.08 -4.03
C GLY A 21 -3.96 -9.52 -4.06
N SER A 22 -4.50 -9.89 -2.91
CA SER A 22 -5.91 -10.26 -2.74
C SER A 22 -6.85 -9.10 -3.11
N LEU A 23 -6.54 -7.88 -2.66
CA LEU A 23 -7.32 -6.69 -2.98
C LEU A 23 -7.29 -6.39 -4.49
N ALA A 24 -6.13 -6.54 -5.14
CA ALA A 24 -6.00 -6.34 -6.58
C ALA A 24 -6.84 -7.37 -7.38
N VAL A 25 -6.78 -8.65 -6.99
CA VAL A 25 -7.58 -9.72 -7.61
C VAL A 25 -9.08 -9.46 -7.43
N GLN A 26 -9.52 -9.17 -6.20
CA GLN A 26 -10.93 -8.88 -5.92
C GLN A 26 -11.43 -7.65 -6.68
N SER A 27 -10.61 -6.59 -6.76
CA SER A 27 -10.96 -5.37 -7.47
C SER A 27 -11.09 -5.60 -8.98
N TYR A 28 -10.16 -6.38 -9.56
CA TYR A 28 -10.23 -6.81 -10.95
C TYR A 28 -11.49 -7.65 -11.24
N GLN A 29 -11.79 -8.63 -10.39
CA GLN A 29 -12.98 -9.48 -10.53
C GLN A 29 -14.29 -8.69 -10.45
N ARG A 30 -14.30 -7.58 -9.70
CA ARG A 30 -15.44 -6.64 -9.62
C ARG A 30 -15.49 -5.62 -10.76
N GLY A 31 -14.55 -5.68 -11.71
CA GLY A 31 -14.49 -4.79 -12.87
C GLY A 31 -13.94 -3.38 -12.59
N TYR A 32 -13.31 -3.16 -11.43
CA TYR A 32 -12.66 -1.89 -11.14
C TYR A 32 -11.36 -1.72 -11.93
N ALA A 33 -11.03 -0.47 -12.27
CA ALA A 33 -9.71 -0.16 -12.78
C ALA A 33 -8.73 -0.14 -11.60
N VAL A 34 -7.65 -0.91 -11.69
CA VAL A 34 -6.66 -1.08 -10.62
C VAL A 34 -5.29 -0.69 -11.15
N GLY A 35 -4.52 0.00 -10.31
CA GLY A 35 -3.11 0.29 -10.52
C GLY A 35 -2.34 0.01 -9.23
N LEU A 36 -1.01 0.06 -9.32
CA LEU A 36 -0.12 -0.15 -8.17
C LEU A 36 0.98 0.88 -8.20
N VAL A 37 1.30 1.43 -7.02
CA VAL A 37 2.52 2.21 -6.79
C VAL A 37 3.18 1.67 -5.53
N THR A 38 4.50 1.48 -5.56
CA THR A 38 5.28 1.04 -4.40
C THR A 38 6.55 1.86 -4.27
N ASN A 39 6.99 2.11 -3.04
CA ASN A 39 8.32 2.64 -2.73
C ASN A 39 9.35 1.55 -2.45
N GLY A 40 8.92 0.29 -2.42
CA GLY A 40 9.81 -0.85 -2.26
C GLY A 40 10.60 -1.13 -3.54
N VAL A 41 11.82 -1.61 -3.36
CA VAL A 41 12.70 -2.04 -4.46
C VAL A 41 12.08 -3.26 -5.14
N VAL A 42 11.83 -3.16 -6.43
CA VAL A 42 11.39 -4.29 -7.27
C VAL A 42 12.63 -4.89 -7.93
N LYS A 43 12.86 -6.20 -7.75
CA LYS A 43 13.94 -6.88 -8.47
C LYS A 43 13.61 -6.89 -9.96
N GLU A 44 14.24 -6.00 -10.73
CA GLU A 44 14.04 -5.83 -12.18
C GLU A 44 12.58 -5.51 -12.54
N GLY A 45 12.29 -4.24 -12.85
CA GLY A 45 10.96 -3.80 -13.26
C GLY A 45 10.61 -2.39 -12.82
N SER A 46 9.36 -2.01 -13.04
CA SER A 46 8.78 -0.72 -12.62
C SER A 46 8.21 -0.82 -11.22
N SER A 47 8.32 0.24 -10.42
CA SER A 47 7.62 0.42 -9.15
C SER A 47 6.18 0.95 -9.31
N PHE A 48 5.72 1.03 -10.55
CA PHE A 48 4.44 1.63 -10.94
C PHE A 48 3.74 0.82 -12.04
N VAL A 49 2.43 0.61 -11.87
CA VAL A 49 1.48 0.13 -12.89
C VAL A 49 0.35 1.14 -12.99
N SER A 50 0.11 1.66 -14.18
CA SER A 50 -1.00 2.55 -14.45
C SER A 50 -2.35 1.85 -14.27
N MET A 51 -3.37 2.62 -13.89
CA MET A 51 -4.71 2.07 -13.70
C MET A 51 -5.28 1.49 -14.99
N GLY A 52 -5.94 0.34 -14.89
CA GLY A 52 -6.84 -0.15 -15.91
C GLY A 52 -7.45 -1.50 -15.55
N ARG A 53 -8.05 -2.17 -16.53
CA ARG A 53 -8.92 -3.34 -16.33
C ARG A 53 -8.48 -4.58 -17.10
N SER A 54 -7.27 -4.59 -17.67
CA SER A 54 -6.84 -5.74 -18.47
C SER A 54 -6.30 -6.87 -17.58
N PRO A 55 -6.47 -8.15 -17.99
CA PRO A 55 -5.82 -9.27 -17.32
C PRO A 55 -4.29 -9.07 -17.21
N GLN A 56 -3.68 -8.45 -18.23
CA GLN A 56 -2.25 -8.15 -18.26
C GLN A 56 -1.86 -7.17 -17.16
N GLN A 57 -2.70 -6.17 -16.85
CA GLN A 57 -2.44 -5.25 -15.73
C GLN A 57 -2.47 -5.97 -14.38
N LEU A 58 -3.44 -6.86 -14.16
CA LEU A 58 -3.45 -7.67 -12.93
C LEU A 58 -2.19 -8.55 -12.85
N ALA A 59 -1.79 -9.19 -13.95
CA ALA A 59 -0.57 -9.99 -13.99
C ALA A 59 0.67 -9.15 -13.65
N SER A 60 0.80 -7.94 -14.20
CA SER A 60 1.91 -7.03 -13.88
C SER A 60 1.94 -6.61 -12.41
N ILE A 61 0.76 -6.37 -11.80
CA ILE A 61 0.66 -6.07 -10.36
C ILE A 61 1.19 -7.25 -9.54
N LEU A 62 0.73 -8.46 -9.82
CA LEU A 62 1.15 -9.67 -9.08
C LEU A 62 2.64 -9.98 -9.28
N GLU A 63 3.18 -9.75 -10.48
CA GLU A 63 4.61 -9.90 -10.77
C GLU A 63 5.47 -8.92 -9.98
N ILE A 64 5.04 -7.65 -9.88
CA ILE A 64 5.72 -6.65 -9.06
C ILE A 64 5.70 -7.06 -7.59
N LEU A 65 4.54 -7.48 -7.07
CA LEU A 65 4.40 -7.94 -5.69
C LEU A 65 5.33 -9.13 -5.39
N ALA A 66 5.41 -10.11 -6.29
CA ALA A 66 6.30 -11.28 -6.13
C ALA A 66 7.80 -10.93 -6.16
N ARG A 67 8.17 -9.80 -6.76
CA ARG A 67 9.57 -9.33 -6.86
C ARG A 67 9.92 -8.23 -5.87
N LEU A 68 8.93 -7.74 -5.11
CA LEU A 68 9.09 -6.66 -4.17
C LEU A 68 10.02 -7.08 -3.04
N LYS A 69 10.93 -6.18 -2.67
CA LYS A 69 11.83 -6.36 -1.52
C LYS A 69 11.43 -5.42 -0.41
N MET A 70 11.67 -5.86 0.81
CA MET A 70 11.44 -5.09 2.05
C MET A 70 12.36 -3.85 2.17
N ARG A 71 13.05 -3.43 1.11
CA ARG A 71 13.95 -2.27 1.06
C ARG A 71 13.33 -1.17 0.23
N THR A 72 13.67 0.09 0.53
CA THR A 72 13.22 1.25 -0.26
C THR A 72 14.44 2.01 -0.79
N ASP A 73 14.34 2.54 -2.01
CA ASP A 73 15.36 3.37 -2.67
C ASP A 73 14.91 4.81 -2.91
N ALA A 74 13.61 5.09 -2.80
CA ALA A 74 13.02 6.42 -2.93
C ALA A 74 11.85 6.62 -1.97
N ASN A 75 11.50 7.88 -1.72
CA ASN A 75 10.29 8.24 -0.99
C ASN A 75 9.05 8.04 -1.88
N LEU A 76 7.96 7.51 -1.31
CA LEU A 76 6.72 7.25 -2.06
C LEU A 76 6.16 8.53 -2.71
N LYS A 77 6.26 9.68 -2.04
CA LYS A 77 5.81 10.98 -2.57
C LYS A 77 6.54 11.36 -3.86
N ASP A 78 7.83 11.08 -3.95
CA ASP A 78 8.64 11.41 -5.13
C ASP A 78 8.28 10.51 -6.32
N ILE A 79 7.97 9.24 -6.04
CA ILE A 79 7.43 8.31 -7.04
C ILE A 79 6.07 8.80 -7.51
N LEU A 80 5.16 9.12 -6.59
CA LEU A 80 3.83 9.65 -6.90
C LEU A 80 3.90 10.94 -7.72
N ASN A 81 4.80 11.87 -7.40
CA ASN A 81 4.98 13.10 -8.17
C ASN A 81 5.44 12.84 -9.62
N ARG A 82 6.32 11.85 -9.83
CA ARG A 82 6.81 11.48 -11.17
C ARG A 82 5.79 10.67 -11.97
N SER A 83 5.00 9.83 -11.30
CA SER A 83 4.05 8.92 -11.94
C SER A 83 2.66 9.53 -12.14
N LEU A 84 2.32 10.60 -11.42
CA LEU A 84 0.99 11.23 -11.40
C LEU A 84 1.03 12.67 -11.93
N GLU A 85 1.27 12.82 -13.24
CA GLU A 85 1.31 14.12 -13.94
C GLU A 85 -0.09 14.72 -14.21
N SER A 86 -1.18 14.00 -13.94
CA SER A 86 -2.55 14.40 -14.32
C SER A 86 -3.54 14.28 -13.15
N PRO A 87 -4.62 15.09 -13.08
CA PRO A 87 -5.62 15.03 -12.02
C PRO A 87 -6.51 13.80 -12.19
N TRP A 88 -6.11 12.68 -11.58
CA TRP A 88 -6.87 11.45 -11.63
C TRP A 88 -7.91 11.40 -10.50
N TYR A 89 -9.17 11.06 -10.85
CA TYR A 89 -10.23 10.72 -9.90
C TYR A 89 -10.13 9.24 -9.51
N PHE A 90 -9.17 8.90 -8.65
CA PHE A 90 -9.13 7.58 -8.03
C PHE A 90 -9.36 7.67 -6.53
N SER A 91 -9.64 6.52 -5.95
CA SER A 91 -9.50 6.27 -4.52
C SER A 91 -8.44 5.19 -4.34
N GLY A 92 -7.71 5.21 -3.25
CA GLY A 92 -6.63 4.27 -3.01
C GLY A 92 -6.62 3.70 -1.62
N VAL A 93 -5.86 2.61 -1.48
CA VAL A 93 -5.52 2.01 -0.19
C VAL A 93 -4.00 2.05 -0.06
N HIS A 94 -3.51 2.64 1.02
CA HIS A 94 -2.09 2.76 1.33
C HIS A 94 -1.75 1.77 2.44
N PHE A 95 -0.75 0.93 2.20
CA PHE A 95 -0.26 -0.06 3.16
C PHE A 95 1.10 0.38 3.71
N SER A 96 1.25 0.39 5.03
CA SER A 96 2.50 0.68 5.72
C SER A 96 2.70 -0.24 6.92
N TYR A 97 3.92 -0.29 7.44
CA TYR A 97 4.21 -1.09 8.63
C TYR A 97 3.67 -0.40 9.88
N GLU A 98 3.99 0.89 10.05
CA GLU A 98 3.53 1.72 11.14
C GLU A 98 3.21 3.13 10.66
N HIS A 99 2.61 3.91 11.55
CA HIS A 99 2.38 5.32 11.34
C HIS A 99 3.65 6.14 11.61
N ASP A 100 4.16 6.86 10.60
CA ASP A 100 5.30 7.77 10.73
C ASP A 100 5.16 9.05 9.90
N GLU A 101 6.20 9.89 9.91
CA GLU A 101 6.26 11.15 9.14
C GLU A 101 6.11 10.94 7.62
N GLU A 102 6.60 9.83 7.06
CA GLU A 102 6.49 9.54 5.61
C GLU A 102 5.04 9.17 5.25
N THR A 103 4.37 8.41 6.12
CA THR A 103 2.95 8.07 6.02
C THR A 103 2.08 9.33 6.11
N MET A 104 2.40 10.24 7.04
CA MET A 104 1.77 11.55 7.16
C MET A 104 1.99 12.43 5.93
N ALA A 105 3.21 12.49 5.39
CA ALA A 105 3.52 13.23 4.18
C ALA A 105 2.73 12.72 2.97
N THR A 106 2.58 11.40 2.86
CA THR A 106 1.79 10.74 1.82
C THR A 106 0.29 11.04 1.98
N ALA A 107 -0.24 10.98 3.19
CA ALA A 107 -1.64 11.34 3.43
C ALA A 107 -1.94 12.81 3.16
N ASN A 108 -1.02 13.70 3.54
CA ASN A 108 -1.11 15.10 3.20
C ASN A 108 -1.12 15.28 1.67
N PHE A 109 -0.23 14.60 0.94
CA PHE A 109 -0.21 14.67 -0.53
C PHE A 109 -1.58 14.32 -1.15
N PHE A 110 -2.22 13.23 -0.71
CA PHE A 110 -3.52 12.82 -1.23
C PHE A 110 -4.67 13.74 -0.79
N SER A 111 -4.64 14.23 0.46
CA SER A 111 -5.62 15.20 0.98
C SER A 111 -5.64 16.50 0.18
N HIS A 112 -4.46 17.07 -0.12
CA HIS A 112 -4.35 18.28 -0.93
C HIS A 112 -4.90 18.09 -2.35
N ARG A 113 -4.82 16.86 -2.90
CA ARG A 113 -5.38 16.50 -4.21
C ARG A 113 -6.83 16.02 -4.15
N ARG A 114 -7.46 16.01 -2.96
CA ARG A 114 -8.83 15.52 -2.72
C ARG A 114 -9.04 14.07 -3.18
N ILE A 115 -8.01 13.24 -3.06
CA ILE A 115 -8.03 11.82 -3.40
C ILE A 115 -8.45 11.05 -2.14
N PRO A 116 -9.58 10.32 -2.15
CA PRO A 116 -9.99 9.52 -1.01
C PRO A 116 -9.01 8.36 -0.79
N MET A 117 -8.44 8.27 0.41
CA MET A 117 -7.50 7.22 0.79
C MET A 117 -7.96 6.49 2.04
N ILE A 118 -7.78 5.18 2.01
CA ILE A 118 -7.79 4.32 3.19
C ILE A 118 -6.33 3.99 3.54
N PHE A 119 -5.98 4.07 4.81
CA PHE A 119 -4.67 3.67 5.32
C PHE A 119 -4.81 2.34 6.07
N VAL A 120 -3.87 1.44 5.83
CA VAL A 120 -3.78 0.13 6.47
C VAL A 120 -2.38 0.00 7.06
N GLU A 121 -2.30 -0.21 8.36
CA GLU A 121 -1.05 -0.35 9.11
C GLU A 121 -0.91 -1.77 9.66
N CYS A 122 0.29 -2.33 9.65
CA CYS A 122 0.53 -3.64 10.25
C CYS A 122 0.48 -3.59 11.77
N VAL A 123 0.98 -2.51 12.36
CA VAL A 123 1.02 -2.33 13.82
C VAL A 123 0.20 -1.10 14.20
N SER A 124 -0.88 -1.33 14.95
CA SER A 124 -1.75 -0.26 15.43
C SER A 124 -1.05 0.60 16.50
N GLN A 125 -1.19 1.92 16.40
CA GLN A 125 -0.81 2.88 17.44
C GLN A 125 -1.48 2.64 18.80
N SER A 126 -2.50 1.79 18.90
CA SER A 126 -3.11 1.42 20.19
C SER A 126 -2.14 0.70 21.14
N GLN A 127 -0.98 0.21 20.67
CA GLN A 127 0.12 -0.26 21.53
C GLN A 127 1.16 0.83 21.90
N ARG A 128 1.05 2.05 21.37
CA ARG A 128 1.93 3.19 21.64
C ARG A 128 1.09 4.44 21.95
N GLU A 129 0.37 4.45 23.07
CA GLU A 129 -0.31 5.69 23.48
C GLU A 129 0.67 6.84 23.79
N LYS A 130 0.24 8.04 23.40
CA LYS A 130 0.75 9.39 23.70
C LYS A 130 1.82 9.97 22.76
N ASN A 131 1.41 10.30 21.53
CA ASN A 131 1.51 11.68 21.01
C ASN A 131 0.82 11.81 19.65
N GLY A 132 0.06 12.89 19.48
CA GLY A 132 -0.92 13.07 18.43
C GLY A 132 -0.36 13.26 17.02
N HIS A 133 -1.14 12.81 16.04
CA HIS A 133 -1.63 13.54 14.87
C HIS A 133 -2.57 12.56 14.15
N ARG A 134 -3.88 12.63 14.42
CA ARG A 134 -4.83 11.76 13.72
C ARG A 134 -4.88 12.20 12.25
N LEU A 135 -4.59 11.27 11.34
CA LEU A 135 -4.96 11.43 9.94
C LEU A 135 -6.45 11.74 9.86
N GLY A 136 -6.84 12.74 9.08
CA GLY A 136 -8.25 12.96 8.71
C GLY A 136 -8.81 11.85 7.79
N ALA A 137 -8.08 10.75 7.61
CA ALA A 137 -8.39 9.62 6.73
C ALA A 137 -8.75 8.37 7.55
N LYS A 138 -9.47 7.43 6.94
CA LYS A 138 -9.80 6.14 7.58
C LYS A 138 -8.53 5.31 7.72
N LEU A 139 -8.24 4.87 8.94
CA LEU A 139 -7.10 4.03 9.29
C LEU A 139 -7.60 2.69 9.83
N TYR A 140 -7.04 1.59 9.36
CA TYR A 140 -7.32 0.22 9.80
C TYR A 140 -6.03 -0.51 10.13
N CYS A 141 -6.10 -1.49 11.04
CA CYS A 141 -5.04 -2.46 11.23
C CYS A 141 -5.14 -3.56 10.16
N LEU A 142 -4.01 -4.12 9.73
CA LEU A 142 -3.98 -5.22 8.76
C LEU A 142 -4.81 -6.42 9.25
N ASP A 143 -4.74 -6.71 10.55
CA ASP A 143 -5.52 -7.76 11.21
C ASP A 143 -7.05 -7.56 11.13
N GLU A 144 -7.52 -6.33 10.97
CA GLU A 144 -8.96 -6.03 10.87
C GLU A 144 -9.53 -6.34 9.48
N ILE A 145 -8.65 -6.50 8.48
CA ILE A 145 -9.03 -6.69 7.07
C ILE A 145 -8.79 -8.13 6.62
N CYS A 146 -7.79 -8.81 7.21
CA CYS A 146 -7.55 -10.22 6.98
C CYS A 146 -8.61 -11.08 7.66
N ILE A 147 -9.36 -11.86 6.89
CA ILE A 147 -10.11 -13.00 7.43
C ILE A 147 -9.16 -14.19 7.42
N GLU A 148 -8.80 -14.72 8.59
CA GLU A 148 -8.07 -15.98 8.66
C GLU A 148 -8.94 -17.09 8.06
N GLU A 149 -8.39 -17.86 7.10
CA GLU A 149 -9.06 -19.08 6.67
C GLU A 149 -9.15 -20.02 7.88
N PRO A 150 -10.36 -20.45 8.30
CA PRO A 150 -10.47 -21.37 9.42
C PRO A 150 -9.73 -22.65 9.06
N LEU A 151 -8.82 -23.07 9.94
CA LEU A 151 -8.14 -24.37 9.88
C LEU A 151 -9.18 -25.44 9.51
N ARG A 152 -9.10 -25.98 8.29
CA ARG A 152 -9.97 -27.07 7.88
C ARG A 152 -9.61 -28.29 8.75
N PRO A 153 -10.60 -28.93 9.41
CA PRO A 153 -10.36 -30.09 10.28
C PRO A 153 -9.84 -31.31 9.51
#